data_AF-A0A261B294-F1
#
_entry.id   AF-A0A261B294-F1
#
_cell.length_a   1.000
_cell.length_b   1.000
_cell.length_c   1.000
_cell.angle_alpha   90.00
_cell.angle_beta   90.00
_cell.angle_gamma   90.00
#
_symmetry.space_group_name_H-M   'P 1'
#
loop_
_entity.id
_entity.type
_entity.pdbx_description
1 polymer ?
#
loop_
_entity_poly.entity_id
_entity_poly.type
_entity_poly.pdbx_seq_one_letter_code
_entity_poly.pdbx_strand_id
1 'polypeptide(L)'
;MSFSTEFHADKQSIFLKGDKECEEHASLLRLFVNGKWEVIRVDYHIPQDDGMTRGAKILKNQFWVAFIEKAFAKVRGSYGDLIGGTTCAAFQCLTGCYSTSIHLNPNADAEKISCGYPLAAATPKAENYRKIGLCPEHGYSILDFKEHEGHRLIQIGSTNSLRWNGKWSHLSGYDYDTFRQFPFVDRRLIGYKIFWIEIDDFIKYFDTIYVCKYKSGWHDRSVTQTIKRKSESNSEAQIMKIQIEKRQEFVIDVKLRKEQCGLYLQFLNIHKATAENECGELVYNFNTYACQITSDSFFLDPGTYFINFLDVVKVVLKYGKSEKYENGNLIVYTYTNANCFLIMADNLYKWTHIRYNATLLSDKEGVYSGSMLKQTSWVPISPRTRSFVAFLNHIELGYCLSSWFMKWLNWIDASIFSENFELAISI
;
A
#
# COMPACT_ATOMS: atom_id res chain seq x y z
N MET A 1 11.76 14.31 5.62
CA MET A 1 11.19 13.15 6.35
C MET A 1 12.10 12.81 7.51
N SER A 2 11.55 12.53 8.69
CA SER A 2 12.30 12.19 9.91
C SER A 2 12.26 10.68 10.14
N PHE A 3 12.95 9.88 9.32
CA PHE A 3 12.95 8.44 9.54
C PHE A 3 13.54 8.08 10.90
N SER A 4 13.01 7.01 11.50
CA SER A 4 13.50 6.45 12.74
C SER A 4 14.97 6.06 12.63
N THR A 5 15.64 6.02 13.77
CA THR A 5 17.01 5.56 13.95
C THR A 5 17.26 4.17 13.34
N GLU A 6 16.23 3.36 13.13
CA GLU A 6 16.33 2.03 12.50
C GLU A 6 16.64 2.09 10.99
N PHE A 7 16.22 3.15 10.29
CA PHE A 7 16.53 3.30 8.86
C PHE A 7 17.98 3.75 8.59
N HIS A 8 18.78 4.01 9.64
CA HIS A 8 20.21 4.31 9.48
C HIS A 8 21.00 3.16 8.85
N ALA A 9 20.54 1.91 9.02
CA ALA A 9 21.21 0.73 8.48
C ALA A 9 21.28 0.73 6.93
N ASP A 10 20.42 1.50 6.25
CA ASP A 10 20.29 1.45 4.78
C ASP A 10 20.84 2.69 4.05
N LYS A 11 21.48 3.64 4.76
CA LYS A 11 22.08 4.83 4.10
C LYS A 11 23.12 4.43 3.05
N GLN A 12 23.82 3.33 3.26
CA GLN A 12 24.83 2.82 2.33
C GLN A 12 24.23 2.17 1.08
N SER A 13 22.97 1.71 1.11
CA SER A 13 22.31 1.23 -0.10
C SER A 13 21.78 2.39 -0.96
N ILE A 14 21.43 3.51 -0.31
CA ILE A 14 20.98 4.73 -0.99
C ILE A 14 22.17 5.50 -1.57
N PHE A 15 23.24 5.74 -0.81
CA PHE A 15 24.40 6.48 -1.31
C PHE A 15 25.45 5.53 -1.87
N LEU A 16 25.64 5.57 -3.20
CA LEU A 16 26.61 4.75 -3.89
C LEU A 16 27.96 5.47 -4.00
N LYS A 17 29.05 4.71 -3.95
CA LYS A 17 30.39 5.22 -4.27
C LYS A 17 30.57 5.34 -5.78
N GLY A 18 31.10 6.47 -6.22
CA GLY A 18 31.46 6.72 -7.61
C GLY A 18 32.94 6.47 -7.84
N ASP A 19 33.40 6.70 -9.07
CA ASP A 19 34.83 6.95 -9.29
C ASP A 19 35.21 8.34 -8.72
N LYS A 20 36.51 8.61 -8.59
CA LYS A 20 37.02 9.85 -8.01
C LYS A 20 36.48 11.09 -8.73
N GLU A 21 36.45 11.07 -10.05
CA GLU A 21 36.00 12.19 -10.88
C GLU A 21 34.49 12.45 -10.68
N CYS A 22 33.67 11.40 -10.52
CA CYS A 22 32.26 11.57 -10.21
C CYS A 22 32.05 12.14 -8.81
N GLU A 23 32.78 11.64 -7.80
CA GLU A 23 32.64 12.07 -6.41
C GLU A 23 33.09 13.54 -6.20
N GLU A 24 33.99 14.05 -7.04
CA GLU A 24 34.40 15.47 -7.00
C GLU A 24 33.26 16.44 -7.38
N HIS A 25 32.27 15.98 -8.14
CA HIS A 25 31.24 16.87 -8.72
C HIS A 25 29.80 16.46 -8.44
N ALA A 26 29.56 15.24 -7.96
CA ALA A 26 28.21 14.72 -7.76
C ALA A 26 28.13 13.60 -6.73
N SER A 27 26.95 13.48 -6.12
CA SER A 27 26.53 12.29 -5.38
C SER A 27 25.69 11.37 -6.25
N LEU A 28 25.87 10.06 -6.06
CA LEU A 28 25.07 9.01 -6.68
C LEU A 28 24.08 8.45 -5.65
N LEU A 29 22.80 8.59 -5.94
CA LEU A 29 21.73 8.11 -5.08
C LEU A 29 20.94 7.01 -5.78
N ARG A 30 20.84 5.84 -5.16
CA ARG A 30 19.97 4.75 -5.59
C ARG A 30 18.58 4.94 -4.97
N LEU A 31 17.59 5.22 -5.80
CA LEU A 31 16.19 5.33 -5.38
C LEU A 31 15.32 4.38 -6.20
N PHE A 32 14.23 3.91 -5.61
CA PHE A 32 13.27 3.06 -6.29
C PHE A 32 12.19 3.91 -6.95
N VAL A 33 12.27 4.05 -8.27
CA VAL A 33 11.41 4.95 -9.03
C VAL A 33 10.82 4.21 -10.20
N ASN A 34 9.53 4.43 -10.44
CA ASN A 34 8.77 3.73 -11.47
C ASN A 34 8.96 2.20 -11.41
N GLY A 35 8.95 1.60 -10.22
CA GLY A 35 8.99 0.13 -10.08
C GLY A 35 10.35 -0.54 -10.31
N LYS A 36 11.44 0.23 -10.36
CA LYS A 36 12.81 -0.30 -10.43
C LYS A 36 13.79 0.59 -9.68
N TRP A 37 14.91 0.02 -9.28
CA TRP A 37 16.01 0.79 -8.72
C TRP A 37 16.74 1.57 -9.81
N GLU A 38 16.85 2.88 -9.66
CA GLU A 38 17.62 3.75 -10.54
C GLU A 38 18.72 4.48 -9.75
N VAL A 39 19.85 4.71 -10.41
CA VAL A 39 20.95 5.54 -9.87
C VAL A 39 20.80 6.96 -10.41
N ILE A 40 20.56 7.89 -9.51
CA ILE A 40 20.31 9.30 -9.80
C ILE A 40 21.54 10.09 -9.40
N ARG A 41 22.18 10.71 -10.38
CA ARG A 41 23.29 11.64 -10.16
C ARG A 41 22.77 13.03 -9.84
N VAL A 42 23.22 13.60 -8.71
CA VAL A 42 22.93 14.98 -8.31
C VAL A 42 24.22 15.74 -8.02
N ASP A 43 24.35 16.95 -8.52
CA ASP A 43 25.44 17.85 -8.15
C ASP A 43 25.24 18.44 -6.74
N TYR A 44 26.25 19.17 -6.26
CA TYR A 44 26.28 19.72 -4.90
C TYR A 44 25.52 21.04 -4.68
N HIS A 45 24.89 21.62 -5.71
CA HIS A 45 24.12 22.85 -5.55
C HIS A 45 22.76 22.57 -4.91
N ILE A 46 22.56 23.07 -3.69
CA ILE A 46 21.27 23.02 -2.99
C ILE A 46 20.59 24.38 -3.10
N PRO A 47 19.29 24.44 -3.46
CA PRO A 47 18.54 25.69 -3.46
C PRO A 47 18.60 26.39 -2.10
N GLN A 48 18.99 27.66 -2.11
CA GLN A 48 19.08 28.50 -0.93
C GLN A 48 18.45 29.86 -1.22
N ASP A 49 17.91 30.48 -0.18
CA ASP A 49 17.46 31.86 -0.19
C ASP A 49 17.93 32.52 1.11
N ASP A 50 18.64 33.64 0.99
CA ASP A 50 19.29 34.33 2.10
C ASP A 50 20.13 33.40 3.01
N GLY A 51 20.91 32.50 2.39
CA GLY A 51 21.74 31.52 3.09
C GLY A 51 20.97 30.37 3.77
N MET A 52 19.64 30.36 3.67
CA MET A 52 18.78 29.31 4.21
C MET A 52 18.34 28.33 3.12
N THR A 53 18.46 27.04 3.38
CA THR A 53 18.07 25.98 2.44
C THR A 53 16.57 26.02 2.16
N ARG A 54 16.20 26.05 0.88
CA ARG A 54 14.82 25.92 0.40
C ARG A 54 14.55 24.44 0.14
N GLY A 55 13.82 23.79 1.05
CA GLY A 55 13.58 22.34 1.09
C GLY A 55 13.94 21.74 2.45
N ALA A 56 14.55 20.57 2.45
CA ALA A 56 15.05 19.90 3.64
C ALA A 56 16.11 20.77 4.35
N LYS A 57 15.89 21.02 5.64
CA LYS A 57 16.85 21.75 6.47
C LYS A 57 18.14 20.97 6.62
N ILE A 58 19.26 21.63 6.32
CA ILE A 58 20.60 21.10 6.55
C ILE A 58 21.07 21.49 7.94
N LEU A 59 21.51 20.52 8.73
CA LEU A 59 21.99 20.71 10.09
C LEU A 59 23.43 20.23 10.19
N LYS A 60 24.35 21.09 10.64
CA LYS A 60 25.78 20.76 10.87
C LYS A 60 26.39 19.89 9.76
N ASN A 61 26.29 20.33 8.51
CA ASN A 61 26.86 19.64 7.35
C ASN A 61 26.26 18.24 7.06
N GLN A 62 25.06 17.94 7.56
CA GLN A 62 24.33 16.72 7.19
C GLN A 62 23.53 16.95 5.90
N PHE A 63 24.23 16.98 4.75
CA PHE A 63 23.63 17.25 3.43
C PHE A 63 22.81 16.10 2.87
N TRP A 64 22.95 14.89 3.42
CA TRP A 64 22.37 13.67 2.87
C TRP A 64 20.84 13.75 2.68
N VAL A 65 20.10 14.37 3.61
CA VAL A 65 18.64 14.54 3.46
C VAL A 65 18.30 15.43 2.27
N ALA A 66 19.05 16.53 2.10
CA ALA A 66 18.86 17.47 1.01
C ALA A 66 19.21 16.83 -0.34
N PHE A 67 20.23 15.96 -0.41
CA PHE A 67 20.54 15.22 -1.63
C PHE A 67 19.47 14.19 -1.99
N ILE A 68 18.89 13.48 -1.01
CA ILE A 68 17.75 12.58 -1.24
C ILE A 68 16.56 13.37 -1.80
N GLU A 69 16.21 14.49 -1.18
CA GLU A 69 15.10 15.33 -1.64
C GLU A 69 15.38 15.89 -3.05
N LYS A 70 16.60 16.36 -3.31
CA LYS A 70 17.03 16.84 -4.64
C LYS A 70 16.94 15.75 -5.70
N ALA A 71 17.42 14.54 -5.40
CA ALA A 71 17.35 13.41 -6.32
C ALA A 71 15.90 13.03 -6.64
N PHE A 72 15.04 13.05 -5.62
CA PHE A 72 13.63 12.77 -5.79
C PHE A 72 12.91 13.88 -6.59
N ALA A 73 13.19 15.15 -6.31
CA ALA A 73 12.71 16.29 -7.10
C ALA A 73 13.12 16.17 -8.57
N LYS A 74 14.38 15.79 -8.84
CA LYS A 74 14.88 15.58 -10.19
C LYS A 74 14.11 14.50 -10.94
N VAL A 75 13.77 13.40 -10.28
CA VAL A 75 12.93 12.33 -10.88
C VAL A 75 11.51 12.79 -11.12
N ARG A 76 10.96 13.59 -10.22
CA ARG A 76 9.58 14.09 -10.29
C ARG A 76 9.40 15.26 -11.26
N GLY A 77 10.49 15.93 -11.64
CA GLY A 77 10.51 17.06 -12.58
C GLY A 77 11.00 18.34 -11.91
N SER A 78 10.51 18.65 -10.71
CA SER A 78 10.92 19.81 -9.92
C SER A 78 10.68 19.61 -8.42
N TYR A 79 11.17 20.55 -7.60
CA TYR A 79 10.81 20.60 -6.17
C TYR A 79 9.31 20.90 -5.96
N GLY A 80 8.68 21.63 -6.88
CA GLY A 80 7.24 21.91 -6.81
C GLY A 80 6.39 20.64 -6.94
N ASP A 81 6.86 19.67 -7.71
CA ASP A 81 6.19 18.38 -7.92
C ASP A 81 6.30 17.42 -6.72
N LEU A 82 6.99 17.84 -5.65
CA LEU A 82 7.02 17.13 -4.37
C LEU A 82 5.87 17.55 -3.43
N ILE A 83 5.23 18.69 -3.69
CA ILE A 83 4.14 19.21 -2.85
C ILE A 83 2.94 18.26 -2.95
N GLY A 84 2.40 17.86 -1.80
CA GLY A 84 1.27 16.93 -1.73
C GLY A 84 1.64 15.46 -1.95
N GLY A 85 2.92 15.11 -1.94
CA GLY A 85 3.36 13.72 -1.95
C GLY A 85 2.86 12.91 -0.74
N THR A 86 2.68 11.60 -0.93
CA THR A 86 2.22 10.69 0.14
C THR A 86 3.38 10.00 0.84
N THR A 87 3.20 9.67 2.11
CA THR A 87 4.20 8.92 2.89
C THR A 87 4.48 7.54 2.30
N CYS A 88 3.48 6.86 1.72
CA CYS A 88 3.68 5.60 0.99
C CYS A 88 4.62 5.76 -0.21
N ALA A 89 4.48 6.83 -1.00
CA ALA A 89 5.36 7.08 -2.14
C ALA A 89 6.80 7.29 -1.70
N ALA A 90 6.99 8.00 -0.59
CA ALA A 90 8.29 8.19 0.04
C ALA A 90 8.91 6.89 0.55
N PHE A 91 8.15 6.07 1.29
CA PHE A 91 8.63 4.77 1.74
C PHE A 91 9.02 3.88 0.56
N GLN A 92 8.14 3.77 -0.44
CA GLN A 92 8.42 3.01 -1.65
C GLN A 92 9.65 3.52 -2.38
N CYS A 93 9.86 4.83 -2.46
CA CYS A 93 11.03 5.43 -3.09
C CYS A 93 12.35 5.02 -2.42
N LEU A 94 12.36 4.92 -1.08
CA LEU A 94 13.57 4.66 -0.32
C LEU A 94 13.84 3.18 -0.08
N THR A 95 12.80 2.35 -0.05
CA THR A 95 12.89 0.93 0.29
C THR A 95 12.64 0.01 -0.89
N GLY A 96 11.96 0.47 -1.93
CA GLY A 96 11.35 -0.39 -2.94
C GLY A 96 10.14 -1.19 -2.45
N CYS A 97 9.97 -1.31 -1.13
CA CYS A 97 8.91 -2.08 -0.51
C CYS A 97 7.56 -1.38 -0.63
N TYR A 98 6.52 -2.20 -0.66
CA TYR A 98 5.16 -1.70 -0.60
C TYR A 98 4.85 -1.04 0.75
N SER A 99 3.95 -0.06 0.71
CA SER A 99 3.45 0.61 1.89
C SER A 99 1.94 0.74 1.85
N THR A 100 1.29 0.36 2.95
CA THR A 100 -0.17 0.47 3.15
C THR A 100 -0.49 1.67 4.01
N SER A 101 -1.68 2.24 3.83
CA SER A 101 -2.27 3.20 4.77
C SER A 101 -3.43 2.55 5.52
N ILE A 102 -3.49 2.76 6.83
CA ILE A 102 -4.57 2.33 7.70
C ILE A 102 -5.24 3.61 8.22
N HIS A 103 -6.52 3.79 7.90
CA HIS A 103 -7.32 4.83 8.53
C HIS A 103 -7.70 4.39 9.93
N LEU A 104 -7.32 5.19 10.92
CA LEU A 104 -7.56 4.89 12.32
C LEU A 104 -9.04 5.06 12.66
N ASN A 105 -9.66 4.01 13.17
CA ASN A 105 -10.94 4.07 13.83
C ASN A 105 -10.72 4.24 15.36
N PRO A 106 -11.23 5.33 15.95
CA PRO A 106 -11.10 5.61 17.37
C PRO A 106 -11.53 4.49 18.32
N ASN A 107 -12.40 3.59 17.86
CA ASN A 107 -13.05 2.59 18.69
C ASN A 107 -12.49 1.15 18.52
N ALA A 108 -11.48 0.92 17.67
CA ALA A 108 -11.11 -0.46 17.30
C ALA A 108 -9.61 -0.75 17.08
N ASP A 109 -8.75 0.24 16.83
CA ASP A 109 -7.47 -0.03 16.17
C ASP A 109 -6.22 0.04 17.07
N ALA A 110 -6.36 0.16 18.39
CA ALA A 110 -5.22 0.29 19.30
C ALA A 110 -4.25 -0.91 19.26
N GLU A 111 -4.73 -2.11 18.96
CA GLU A 111 -3.89 -3.32 18.89
C GLU A 111 -3.13 -3.48 17.55
N LYS A 112 -3.52 -2.73 16.51
CA LYS A 112 -2.96 -2.86 15.15
C LYS A 112 -1.74 -1.97 14.88
N ILE A 113 -1.35 -1.13 15.83
CA ILE A 113 -0.39 -0.05 15.61
C ILE A 113 1.07 -0.56 15.68
N SER A 114 1.34 -1.65 16.40
CA SER A 114 2.68 -2.25 16.49
C SER A 114 2.79 -3.47 15.60
N CYS A 115 3.56 -3.39 14.52
CA CYS A 115 3.66 -4.45 13.52
C CYS A 115 5.10 -4.79 13.09
N GLY A 116 6.12 -4.29 13.79
CA GLY A 116 7.54 -4.60 13.51
C GLY A 116 8.05 -4.04 12.18
N TYR A 117 7.34 -3.07 11.61
CA TYR A 117 7.64 -2.41 10.34
C TYR A 117 7.95 -0.93 10.57
N PRO A 118 8.67 -0.25 9.66
CA PRO A 118 8.76 1.21 9.69
C PRO A 118 7.38 1.86 9.55
N LEU A 119 7.10 2.81 10.43
CA LEU A 119 5.79 3.44 10.59
C LEU A 119 5.84 4.96 10.49
N ALA A 120 4.75 5.52 9.98
CA ALA A 120 4.50 6.95 9.98
C ALA A 120 3.02 7.21 10.21
N ALA A 121 2.67 8.44 10.56
CA ALA A 121 1.30 8.85 10.81
C ALA A 121 1.02 10.21 10.18
N ALA A 122 -0.25 10.51 9.90
CA ALA A 122 -0.68 11.84 9.48
C ALA A 122 -1.77 12.39 10.39
N THR A 123 -1.73 13.71 10.54
CA THR A 123 -2.79 14.48 11.17
C THR A 123 -3.80 14.97 10.12
N PRO A 124 -5.10 14.98 10.45
CA PRO A 124 -6.12 15.54 9.58
C PRO A 124 -6.00 17.06 9.46
N LYS A 125 -6.84 17.65 8.61
CA LYS A 125 -7.10 19.08 8.60
C LYS A 125 -7.84 19.51 9.85
N ALA A 126 -7.22 20.36 10.66
CA ALA A 126 -7.81 20.89 11.88
C ALA A 126 -7.18 22.21 12.33
N GLU A 127 -8.00 23.21 12.65
CA GLU A 127 -7.53 24.55 13.02
C GLU A 127 -6.88 24.60 14.41
N ASN A 128 -7.37 23.81 15.36
CA ASN A 128 -6.96 23.88 16.77
C ASN A 128 -5.70 23.06 17.09
N TYR A 129 -5.15 22.30 16.14
CA TYR A 129 -4.02 21.41 16.38
C TYR A 129 -2.75 22.16 16.80
N ARG A 130 -2.55 23.37 16.27
CA ARG A 130 -1.38 24.19 16.62
C ARG A 130 -1.35 24.56 18.11
N LYS A 131 -2.51 24.68 18.76
CA LYS A 131 -2.63 25.00 20.20
C LYS A 131 -2.12 23.85 21.09
N ILE A 132 -2.29 22.62 20.62
CA ILE A 132 -1.81 21.40 21.29
C ILE A 132 -0.42 20.97 20.80
N GLY A 133 0.23 21.82 20.00
CA GLY A 133 1.59 21.54 19.52
C GLY A 133 1.70 20.52 18.39
N LEU A 134 0.59 20.24 17.68
CA LEU A 134 0.59 19.43 16.47
C LEU A 134 0.37 20.32 15.24
N CYS A 135 1.12 20.07 14.18
CA CYS A 135 0.84 20.60 12.84
C CYS A 135 -0.31 19.81 12.21
N PRO A 136 -1.38 20.47 11.71
CA PRO A 136 -2.41 19.83 10.90
C PRO A 136 -1.87 19.51 9.49
N GLU A 137 -2.52 18.57 8.80
CA GLU A 137 -2.17 18.14 7.43
C GLU A 137 -0.68 17.80 7.29
N HIS A 138 -0.13 17.09 8.27
CA HIS A 138 1.32 16.88 8.38
C HIS A 138 1.67 15.42 8.69
N GLY A 139 2.75 14.95 8.07
CA GLY A 139 3.32 13.63 8.30
C GLY A 139 4.31 13.60 9.47
N TYR A 140 4.16 12.62 10.34
CA TYR A 140 5.01 12.32 11.47
C TYR A 140 5.55 10.91 11.36
N SER A 141 6.70 10.65 11.98
CA SER A 141 7.27 9.32 12.04
C SER A 141 6.94 8.68 13.38
N ILE A 142 6.55 7.41 13.37
CA ILE A 142 6.40 6.62 14.59
C ILE A 142 7.73 5.91 14.80
N LEU A 143 8.35 6.14 15.94
CA LEU A 143 9.73 5.75 16.21
C LEU A 143 9.84 4.55 17.13
N ASP A 144 8.95 4.44 18.12
CA ASP A 144 9.03 3.43 19.17
C ASP A 144 7.69 3.32 19.93
N PHE A 145 7.53 2.23 20.68
CA PHE A 145 6.41 1.95 21.56
C PHE A 145 6.93 1.53 22.92
N LYS A 146 6.30 2.01 24.00
CA LYS A 146 6.60 1.50 25.34
C LYS A 146 5.39 1.51 26.24
N GLU A 147 5.40 0.62 27.20
CA GLU A 147 4.54 0.73 28.38
C GLU A 147 5.28 1.53 29.46
N HIS A 148 4.61 2.52 30.03
CA HIS A 148 5.16 3.35 31.10
C HIS A 148 4.05 3.69 32.08
N GLU A 149 4.22 3.26 33.34
CA GLU A 149 3.24 3.48 34.42
C GLU A 149 1.83 2.95 34.08
N GLY A 150 1.73 1.84 33.35
CA GLY A 150 0.45 1.27 32.90
C GLY A 150 -0.18 1.97 31.69
N HIS A 151 0.50 2.96 31.10
CA HIS A 151 0.09 3.64 29.88
C HIS A 151 0.89 3.16 28.68
N ARG A 152 0.21 2.94 27.56
CA ARG A 152 0.84 2.63 26.26
C ARG A 152 1.19 3.92 25.55
N LEU A 153 2.47 4.15 25.34
CA LEU A 153 3.00 5.36 24.74
C LEU A 153 3.59 5.06 23.36
N ILE A 154 3.40 6.02 22.46
CA ILE A 154 3.98 6.03 21.11
C ILE A 154 4.98 7.17 21.05
N GLN A 155 6.19 6.87 20.57
CA GLN A 155 7.20 7.88 20.30
C GLN A 155 7.01 8.44 18.90
N ILE A 156 6.94 9.76 18.81
CA ILE A 156 6.71 10.48 17.55
C ILE A 156 7.92 11.35 17.21
N GLY A 157 8.37 11.25 15.96
CA GLY A 157 9.32 12.14 15.32
C GLY A 157 8.61 13.18 14.45
N SER A 158 8.85 14.45 14.71
CA SER A 158 8.31 15.60 13.99
C SER A 158 9.38 16.24 13.10
N THR A 159 8.99 16.62 11.89
CA THR A 159 9.83 17.47 11.00
C THR A 159 9.51 18.95 11.15
N ASN A 160 8.35 19.32 11.69
CA ASN A 160 7.90 20.70 11.83
C ASN A 160 8.39 21.37 13.13
N SER A 161 8.16 22.67 13.29
CA SER A 161 8.62 23.44 14.47
C SER A 161 7.70 23.34 15.69
N LEU A 162 6.53 22.72 15.55
CA LEU A 162 5.60 22.50 16.65
C LEU A 162 5.98 21.22 17.40
N ARG A 163 5.68 21.21 18.69
CA ARG A 163 5.97 20.10 19.59
C ARG A 163 4.75 19.85 20.46
N TRP A 164 4.34 18.60 20.54
CA TRP A 164 3.29 18.13 21.44
C TRP A 164 3.50 18.67 22.86
N ASN A 165 2.43 19.22 23.43
CA ASN A 165 2.43 19.83 24.77
C ASN A 165 1.41 19.18 25.72
N GLY A 166 0.79 18.07 25.31
CA GLY A 166 -0.11 17.29 26.15
C GLY A 166 0.61 16.27 27.04
N LYS A 167 -0.13 15.24 27.46
CA LYS A 167 0.37 14.19 28.36
C LYS A 167 1.64 13.53 27.81
N TRP A 168 2.55 13.15 28.70
CA TRP A 168 3.81 12.47 28.39
C TRP A 168 4.82 13.25 27.54
N SER A 169 4.49 14.48 27.13
CA SER A 169 5.39 15.33 26.34
C SER A 169 6.68 15.72 27.08
N HIS A 170 6.74 15.61 28.40
CA HIS A 170 7.94 15.91 29.20
C HIS A 170 8.97 14.76 29.18
N LEU A 171 8.56 13.54 28.82
CA LEU A 171 9.46 12.40 28.76
C LEU A 171 10.49 12.58 27.64
N SER A 172 11.74 12.24 27.93
CA SER A 172 12.81 12.20 26.92
C SER A 172 12.53 11.13 25.87
N GLY A 173 12.90 11.41 24.61
CA GLY A 173 12.83 10.42 23.52
C GLY A 173 13.78 9.24 23.75
N TYR A 174 14.94 9.46 24.35
CA TYR A 174 15.90 8.40 24.62
C TYR A 174 16.22 8.32 26.10
N ASP A 175 16.61 7.13 26.57
CA ASP A 175 17.19 6.95 27.89
C ASP A 175 18.48 7.79 28.04
N TYR A 176 18.92 7.99 29.28
CA TYR A 176 20.05 8.85 29.58
C TYR A 176 21.36 8.39 28.91
N ASP A 177 21.60 7.07 28.87
CA ASP A 177 22.83 6.49 28.34
C ASP A 177 22.91 6.60 26.82
N THR A 178 21.80 6.41 26.12
CA THR A 178 21.70 6.67 24.68
C THR A 178 21.77 8.17 24.39
N PHE A 179 21.02 8.98 25.15
CA PHE A 179 20.95 10.43 24.95
C PHE A 179 22.32 11.11 25.08
N ARG A 180 23.15 10.69 26.05
CA ARG A 180 24.49 11.26 26.27
C ARG A 180 25.52 10.85 25.23
N GLN A 181 25.22 9.92 24.33
CA GLN A 181 26.11 9.55 23.22
C GLN A 181 25.92 10.46 22.00
N PHE A 182 24.75 11.08 21.85
CA PHE A 182 24.50 11.98 20.72
C PHE A 182 25.35 13.26 20.78
N PRO A 183 25.72 13.84 19.63
CA PRO A 183 26.29 15.19 19.57
C PRO A 183 25.37 16.25 20.20
N PHE A 184 25.95 17.34 20.70
CA PHE A 184 25.20 18.42 21.37
C PHE A 184 24.00 18.96 20.57
N VAL A 185 24.17 19.12 19.25
CA VAL A 185 23.08 19.63 18.40
C VAL A 185 21.95 18.63 18.26
N ASP A 186 22.27 17.35 18.13
CA ASP A 186 21.27 16.29 18.02
C ASP A 186 20.49 16.17 19.33
N ARG A 187 21.16 16.25 20.49
CA ARG A 187 20.49 16.34 21.81
C ARG A 187 19.49 17.49 21.90
N ARG A 188 19.89 18.67 21.41
CA ARG A 188 19.01 19.84 21.37
C ARG A 188 17.81 19.57 20.47
N LEU A 189 18.02 18.99 19.29
CA LEU A 189 16.95 18.69 18.33
C LEU A 189 16.00 17.62 18.84
N ILE A 190 16.50 16.54 19.47
CA ILE A 190 15.70 15.49 20.09
C ILE A 190 14.66 16.12 21.02
N GLY A 191 15.08 17.07 21.87
CA GLY A 191 14.17 17.78 22.77
C GLY A 191 13.04 18.55 22.09
N TYR A 192 13.22 18.99 20.85
CA TYR A 192 12.19 19.73 20.08
C TYR A 192 11.39 18.86 19.10
N LYS A 193 11.98 17.77 18.62
CA LYS A 193 11.50 17.02 17.47
C LYS A 193 10.96 15.64 17.84
N ILE A 194 11.31 15.12 19.01
CA ILE A 194 10.87 13.80 19.47
C ILE A 194 10.08 13.97 20.76
N PHE A 195 8.93 13.31 20.83
CA PHE A 195 8.06 13.33 22.00
C PHE A 195 7.27 12.03 22.13
N TRP A 196 6.84 11.74 23.36
CA TRP A 196 5.91 10.65 23.64
C TRP A 196 4.48 11.18 23.69
N ILE A 197 3.54 10.39 23.19
CA ILE A 197 2.09 10.63 23.26
C ILE A 197 1.40 9.33 23.70
N GLU A 198 0.32 9.44 24.47
CA GLU A 198 -0.50 8.29 24.84
C GLU A 198 -1.25 7.74 23.62
N ILE A 199 -1.43 6.41 23.54
CA ILE A 199 -2.11 5.79 22.40
C ILE A 199 -3.52 6.35 22.16
N ASP A 200 -4.25 6.69 23.22
CA ASP A 200 -5.60 7.25 23.13
C ASP A 200 -5.59 8.68 22.56
N ASP A 201 -4.61 9.50 22.96
CA ASP A 201 -4.41 10.83 22.37
C ASP A 201 -3.94 10.71 20.92
N PHE A 202 -3.08 9.74 20.61
CA PHE A 202 -2.65 9.48 19.24
C PHE A 202 -3.84 9.13 18.34
N ILE A 203 -4.67 8.18 18.74
CA ILE A 203 -5.86 7.77 18.00
C ILE A 203 -6.88 8.93 17.84
N LYS A 204 -6.91 9.85 18.81
CA LYS A 204 -7.77 11.05 18.75
C LYS A 204 -7.27 12.12 17.78
N TYR A 205 -5.94 12.28 17.65
CA TYR A 205 -5.33 13.38 16.89
C TYR A 205 -4.73 12.96 15.55
N PHE A 206 -4.61 11.67 15.27
CA PHE A 206 -4.09 11.14 14.01
C PHE A 206 -5.19 10.31 13.34
N ASP A 207 -5.31 10.44 12.01
CA ASP A 207 -6.37 9.76 11.24
C ASP A 207 -5.84 8.61 10.39
N THR A 208 -4.53 8.56 10.16
CA THR A 208 -3.92 7.64 9.21
C THR A 208 -2.55 7.20 9.70
N ILE A 209 -2.31 5.89 9.68
CA ILE A 209 -0.99 5.28 9.82
C ILE A 209 -0.53 4.80 8.44
N TYR A 210 0.75 4.97 8.16
CA TYR A 210 1.42 4.39 7.01
C TYR A 210 2.39 3.31 7.48
N VAL A 211 2.29 2.12 6.90
CA VAL A 211 3.11 0.96 7.23
C VAL A 211 3.97 0.64 6.03
N CYS A 212 5.28 0.68 6.17
CA CYS A 212 6.22 0.24 5.15
C CYS A 212 6.59 -1.22 5.40
N LYS A 213 6.27 -2.15 4.50
CA LYS A 213 6.57 -3.58 4.70
C LYS A 213 8.05 -3.95 4.50
N TYR A 214 8.96 -3.02 4.78
CA TYR A 214 10.40 -3.25 4.73
C TYR A 214 10.82 -4.20 5.85
N LYS A 215 11.55 -5.26 5.48
CA LYS A 215 12.16 -6.21 6.40
C LYS A 215 13.66 -6.27 6.13
N SER A 216 14.46 -6.09 7.17
CA SER A 216 15.91 -6.24 7.05
C SER A 216 16.28 -7.68 6.68
N GLY A 217 17.24 -7.85 5.76
CA GLY A 217 17.73 -9.17 5.30
C GLY A 217 16.95 -9.80 4.15
N TRP A 218 15.88 -9.16 3.67
CA TRP A 218 15.12 -9.58 2.49
C TRP A 218 15.75 -9.05 1.19
N HIS A 219 15.45 -9.68 0.06
CA HIS A 219 16.09 -9.42 -1.24
C HIS A 219 15.08 -9.08 -2.34
N ASP A 220 14.77 -7.79 -2.53
CA ASP A 220 13.78 -7.39 -3.52
C ASP A 220 14.16 -7.72 -4.99
N ARG A 221 13.22 -8.28 -5.77
CA ARG A 221 13.37 -8.61 -7.20
C ARG A 221 12.21 -8.11 -8.06
N SER A 222 12.25 -6.85 -8.47
CA SER A 222 11.23 -6.27 -9.33
C SER A 222 11.41 -6.68 -10.79
N VAL A 223 10.40 -7.32 -11.39
CA VAL A 223 10.25 -7.43 -12.84
C VAL A 223 9.38 -6.26 -13.32
N THR A 224 9.20 -6.10 -14.62
CA THR A 224 8.17 -5.23 -15.21
C THR A 224 7.79 -5.92 -16.53
N GLN A 225 6.61 -6.56 -16.62
CA GLN A 225 6.18 -7.32 -17.81
C GLN A 225 4.90 -6.89 -18.60
N THR A 226 5.03 -6.45 -19.86
CA THR A 226 3.83 -6.12 -20.65
C THR A 226 3.06 -7.34 -21.09
N ILE A 227 1.99 -7.66 -20.36
CA ILE A 227 1.03 -8.69 -20.80
C ILE A 227 0.18 -8.06 -21.91
N LYS A 228 0.02 -8.77 -23.03
CA LYS A 228 -0.93 -8.42 -24.09
C LYS A 228 -2.01 -9.47 -24.06
N ARG A 229 -3.21 -9.12 -23.60
CA ARG A 229 -4.34 -10.06 -23.62
C ARG A 229 -5.03 -9.92 -24.98
N LYS A 230 -5.04 -10.98 -25.79
CA LYS A 230 -5.89 -11.00 -26.99
C LYS A 230 -7.35 -11.01 -26.49
N SER A 231 -8.20 -10.13 -27.02
CA SER A 231 -9.61 -10.03 -26.63
C SER A 231 -10.41 -11.32 -26.88
N GLU A 232 -9.86 -12.23 -27.69
CA GLU A 232 -10.56 -13.42 -28.19
C GLU A 232 -9.98 -14.76 -27.69
N SER A 233 -8.82 -14.78 -27.01
CA SER A 233 -8.26 -16.02 -26.48
C SER A 233 -8.48 -16.14 -24.98
N ASN A 234 -9.16 -17.22 -24.60
CA ASN A 234 -9.40 -17.75 -23.24
C ASN A 234 -8.13 -18.09 -22.44
N SER A 235 -6.98 -17.51 -22.79
CA SER A 235 -5.68 -17.81 -22.21
C SER A 235 -5.56 -17.20 -20.82
N GLU A 236 -5.38 -18.07 -19.82
CA GLU A 236 -4.97 -17.71 -18.47
C GLU A 236 -3.73 -16.80 -18.55
N ALA A 237 -3.75 -15.67 -17.87
CA ALA A 237 -2.61 -14.78 -17.83
C ALA A 237 -1.61 -15.33 -16.81
N GLN A 238 -0.82 -16.31 -17.24
CA GLN A 238 0.37 -16.71 -16.50
C GLN A 238 1.31 -15.51 -16.47
N ILE A 239 1.54 -14.98 -15.27
CA ILE A 239 2.38 -13.79 -15.13
C ILE A 239 3.84 -14.22 -15.01
N MET A 240 4.11 -15.24 -14.20
CA MET A 240 5.47 -15.63 -13.89
C MET A 240 5.59 -17.12 -13.60
N LYS A 241 6.71 -17.69 -14.02
CA LYS A 241 7.22 -18.98 -13.56
C LYS A 241 8.42 -18.73 -12.67
N ILE A 242 8.40 -19.28 -11.46
CA ILE A 242 9.51 -19.21 -10.51
C ILE A 242 10.05 -20.61 -10.21
N GLN A 243 11.37 -20.72 -10.09
CA GLN A 243 12.06 -21.94 -9.67
C GLN A 243 12.64 -21.70 -8.28
N ILE A 244 12.26 -22.54 -7.32
CA ILE A 244 12.70 -22.47 -5.94
C ILE A 244 13.68 -23.62 -5.68
N GLU A 245 14.91 -23.29 -5.31
CA GLU A 245 15.96 -24.28 -5.01
C GLU A 245 15.93 -24.73 -3.54
N LYS A 246 15.58 -23.81 -2.64
CA LYS A 246 15.54 -24.02 -1.18
C LYS A 246 14.27 -23.40 -0.62
N ARG A 247 13.74 -24.00 0.44
CA ARG A 247 12.57 -23.46 1.14
C ARG A 247 12.87 -22.04 1.59
N GLN A 248 12.03 -21.09 1.20
CA GLN A 248 12.20 -19.68 1.56
C GLN A 248 10.84 -19.00 1.71
N GLU A 249 10.82 -17.94 2.50
CA GLU A 249 9.65 -17.09 2.73
C GLU A 249 9.51 -16.11 1.55
N PHE A 250 8.28 -15.78 1.18
CA PHE A 250 7.95 -14.90 0.08
C PHE A 250 6.89 -13.89 0.47
N VAL A 251 6.98 -12.69 -0.12
CA VAL A 251 5.91 -11.71 -0.19
C VAL A 251 5.80 -11.25 -1.64
N ILE A 252 4.62 -11.40 -2.26
CA ILE A 252 4.41 -11.03 -3.65
C ILE A 252 3.50 -9.81 -3.72
N ASP A 253 4.00 -8.76 -4.37
CA ASP A 253 3.30 -7.53 -4.67
C ASP A 253 2.99 -7.42 -6.16
N VAL A 254 1.73 -7.25 -6.53
CA VAL A 254 1.33 -6.99 -7.93
C VAL A 254 0.56 -5.68 -7.99
N LYS A 255 1.13 -4.68 -8.67
CA LYS A 255 0.55 -3.35 -8.84
C LYS A 255 0.24 -3.06 -10.31
N LEU A 256 -0.97 -2.57 -10.57
CA LEU A 256 -1.33 -2.02 -11.86
C LEU A 256 -0.85 -0.56 -11.97
N ARG A 257 -0.05 -0.25 -13.00
CA ARG A 257 0.62 1.05 -13.15
C ARG A 257 -0.29 2.21 -13.61
N LYS A 258 -1.50 1.98 -14.12
CA LYS A 258 -2.33 3.06 -14.71
C LYS A 258 -3.40 3.60 -13.74
N GLU A 259 -3.54 4.92 -13.76
CA GLU A 259 -4.43 5.78 -12.96
C GLU A 259 -5.94 5.58 -13.19
N GLN A 260 -6.37 4.58 -13.95
CA GLN A 260 -7.79 4.21 -14.02
C GLN A 260 -8.12 3.30 -12.83
N CYS A 261 -8.32 3.93 -11.68
CA CYS A 261 -8.82 3.34 -10.45
C CYS A 261 -10.29 2.90 -10.61
N GLY A 262 -10.51 1.79 -11.33
CA GLY A 262 -11.65 0.93 -11.06
C GLY A 262 -11.31 -0.01 -9.90
N LEU A 263 -12.26 -0.26 -9.00
CA LEU A 263 -12.09 -1.33 -8.01
C LEU A 263 -12.36 -2.66 -8.70
N TYR A 264 -11.29 -3.38 -9.01
CA TYR A 264 -11.37 -4.73 -9.53
C TYR A 264 -11.10 -5.69 -8.38
N LEU A 265 -11.94 -6.72 -8.24
CA LEU A 265 -11.54 -7.87 -7.45
C LEU A 265 -10.40 -8.54 -8.22
N GLN A 266 -9.25 -8.70 -7.57
CA GLN A 266 -8.04 -9.29 -8.13
C GLN A 266 -7.71 -10.55 -7.35
N PHE A 267 -7.32 -11.62 -8.05
CA PHE A 267 -6.73 -12.81 -7.41
C PHE A 267 -5.28 -12.96 -7.81
N LEU A 268 -4.45 -13.31 -6.83
CA LEU A 268 -3.10 -13.80 -7.00
C LEU A 268 -3.08 -15.28 -6.61
N ASN A 269 -2.95 -16.14 -7.62
CA ASN A 269 -2.90 -17.58 -7.45
C ASN A 269 -1.48 -18.08 -7.66
N ILE A 270 -1.05 -18.99 -6.79
CA ILE A 270 0.26 -19.64 -6.88
C ILE A 270 0.01 -21.12 -7.05
N HIS A 271 0.38 -21.66 -8.20
CA HIS A 271 0.23 -23.06 -8.53
C HIS A 271 1.59 -23.76 -8.55
N LYS A 272 1.66 -25.00 -8.06
CA LYS A 272 2.84 -25.85 -8.25
C LYS A 272 2.81 -26.43 -9.65
N ALA A 273 3.95 -26.49 -10.33
CA ALA A 273 4.03 -27.11 -11.65
C ALA A 273 3.85 -28.63 -11.58
N THR A 274 3.25 -29.21 -12.61
CA THR A 274 3.22 -30.67 -12.82
C THR A 274 4.59 -31.18 -13.29
N ALA A 275 4.75 -32.52 -13.38
CA ALA A 275 5.97 -33.14 -13.91
C ALA A 275 6.24 -32.73 -15.37
N GLU A 276 5.17 -32.45 -16.13
CA GLU A 276 5.19 -31.98 -17.51
C GLU A 276 5.42 -30.47 -17.63
N ASN A 277 5.67 -29.78 -16.50
CA ASN A 277 5.87 -28.34 -16.43
C ASN A 277 4.64 -27.53 -16.88
N GLU A 278 3.44 -28.00 -16.51
CA GLU A 278 2.17 -27.32 -16.71
C GLU A 278 1.61 -26.78 -15.38
N CYS A 279 0.61 -25.89 -15.45
CA CYS A 279 -0.06 -25.33 -14.27
C CYS A 279 -0.77 -26.45 -13.49
N GLY A 280 -0.28 -26.76 -12.30
CA GLY A 280 -0.81 -27.84 -11.46
C GLY A 280 -1.63 -27.34 -10.27
N GLU A 281 -1.44 -27.99 -9.12
CA GLU A 281 -2.20 -27.73 -7.89
C GLU A 281 -2.08 -26.27 -7.41
N LEU A 282 -3.20 -25.68 -6.99
CA LEU A 282 -3.22 -24.37 -6.34
C LEU A 282 -2.70 -24.49 -4.90
N VAL A 283 -1.61 -23.80 -4.60
CA VAL A 283 -0.96 -23.81 -3.29
C VAL A 283 -1.39 -22.62 -2.43
N TYR A 284 -1.44 -21.43 -3.03
CA TYR A 284 -1.86 -20.21 -2.35
C TYR A 284 -2.79 -19.37 -3.21
N ASN A 285 -3.73 -18.68 -2.55
CA ASN A 285 -4.62 -17.69 -3.14
C ASN A 285 -4.62 -16.45 -2.24
N PHE A 286 -4.42 -15.29 -2.86
CA PHE A 286 -4.64 -14.00 -2.23
C PHE A 286 -5.65 -13.21 -3.06
N ASN A 287 -6.41 -12.33 -2.43
CA ASN A 287 -7.35 -11.46 -3.13
C ASN A 287 -7.40 -10.05 -2.54
N THR A 288 -7.80 -9.08 -3.37
CA THR A 288 -8.00 -7.69 -2.96
C THR A 288 -9.03 -7.01 -3.85
N TYR A 289 -9.63 -5.95 -3.34
CA TYR A 289 -10.51 -5.05 -4.10
C TYR A 289 -9.81 -3.70 -4.29
N ALA A 290 -8.66 -3.71 -4.99
CA ALA A 290 -7.81 -2.55 -5.20
C ALA A 290 -7.02 -2.71 -6.51
N CYS A 291 -6.36 -1.65 -6.98
CA CYS A 291 -5.47 -1.71 -8.14
C CYS A 291 -4.12 -2.41 -7.85
N GLN A 292 -3.91 -2.84 -6.61
CA GLN A 292 -2.71 -3.50 -6.13
C GLN A 292 -3.07 -4.59 -5.13
N ILE A 293 -2.46 -5.77 -5.29
CA ILE A 293 -2.51 -6.89 -4.35
C ILE A 293 -1.14 -7.12 -3.73
N THR A 294 -1.13 -7.37 -2.43
CA THR A 294 0.04 -7.76 -1.65
C THR A 294 -0.32 -9.02 -0.89
N SER A 295 0.45 -10.08 -1.08
CA SER A 295 0.26 -11.29 -0.27
C SER A 295 0.67 -11.05 1.18
N ASP A 296 0.12 -11.85 2.08
CA ASP A 296 0.81 -12.09 3.36
C ASP A 296 2.09 -12.90 3.11
N SER A 297 2.95 -13.02 4.12
CA SER A 297 4.13 -13.87 4.02
C SER A 297 3.75 -15.35 3.95
N PHE A 298 4.33 -16.09 3.01
CA PHE A 298 4.13 -17.53 2.87
C PHE A 298 5.44 -18.24 2.52
N PHE A 299 5.50 -19.56 2.69
CA PHE A 299 6.69 -20.36 2.37
C PHE A 299 6.46 -21.17 1.10
N LEU A 300 7.47 -21.23 0.23
CA LEU A 300 7.50 -22.22 -0.86
C LEU A 300 8.66 -23.18 -0.61
N ASP A 301 8.38 -24.48 -0.71
CA ASP A 301 9.38 -25.52 -0.73
C ASP A 301 10.09 -25.61 -2.10
N PRO A 302 11.21 -26.34 -2.23
CA PRO A 302 11.87 -26.52 -3.51
C PRO A 302 10.92 -27.07 -4.58
N GLY A 303 10.91 -26.41 -5.74
CA GLY A 303 9.99 -26.75 -6.83
C GLY A 303 9.77 -25.61 -7.82
N THR A 304 9.00 -25.90 -8.85
CA THR A 304 8.59 -24.93 -9.87
C THR A 304 7.17 -24.46 -9.57
N TYR A 305 6.94 -23.15 -9.64
CA TYR A 305 5.61 -22.56 -9.39
C TYR A 305 5.22 -21.56 -10.48
N PHE A 306 3.91 -21.50 -10.74
CA PHE A 306 3.27 -20.54 -11.62
C PHE A 306 2.48 -19.53 -10.80
N ILE A 307 2.80 -18.24 -11.00
CA ILE A 307 2.07 -17.14 -10.39
C ILE A 307 1.12 -16.58 -11.44
N ASN A 308 -0.17 -16.68 -11.14
CA ASN A 308 -1.27 -16.30 -12.01
C ASN A 308 -2.01 -15.13 -11.38
N PHE A 309 -2.22 -14.06 -12.15
CA PHE A 309 -3.01 -12.91 -11.72
C PHE A 309 -4.25 -12.82 -12.57
N LEU A 310 -5.36 -13.07 -11.89
CA LEU A 310 -6.65 -13.22 -12.51
C LEU A 310 -7.50 -12.00 -12.19
N ASP A 311 -8.05 -11.44 -13.26
CA ASP A 311 -9.15 -10.51 -13.18
C ASP A 311 -10.44 -11.33 -13.01
N VAL A 312 -11.13 -11.14 -11.88
CA VAL A 312 -12.32 -11.92 -11.52
C VAL A 312 -13.42 -11.78 -12.55
N VAL A 313 -13.52 -10.63 -13.19
CA VAL A 313 -14.49 -10.41 -14.26
C VAL A 313 -14.31 -11.49 -15.33
N LYS A 314 -13.07 -11.81 -15.72
CA LYS A 314 -12.79 -12.83 -16.74
C LYS A 314 -13.08 -14.24 -16.25
N VAL A 315 -12.81 -14.55 -14.98
CA VAL A 315 -13.15 -15.85 -14.37
C VAL A 315 -14.65 -16.07 -14.38
N VAL A 316 -15.42 -15.06 -13.97
CA VAL A 316 -16.89 -15.12 -13.92
C VAL A 316 -17.49 -15.17 -15.34
N LEU A 317 -16.94 -14.45 -16.31
CA LEU A 317 -17.39 -14.55 -17.71
C LEU A 317 -17.10 -15.91 -18.34
N LYS A 318 -15.97 -16.54 -18.00
CA LYS A 318 -15.53 -17.79 -18.62
C LYS A 318 -16.15 -19.02 -17.98
N TYR A 319 -16.21 -19.04 -16.65
CA TYR A 319 -16.60 -20.21 -15.86
C TYR A 319 -17.91 -20.03 -15.12
N GLY A 320 -18.44 -18.81 -15.04
CA GLY A 320 -19.75 -18.54 -14.44
C GLY A 320 -20.88 -19.00 -15.36
N LYS A 321 -21.96 -19.51 -14.76
CA LYS A 321 -23.22 -19.74 -15.45
C LYS A 321 -23.85 -18.38 -15.75
N SER A 322 -24.14 -18.11 -17.02
CA SER A 322 -24.82 -16.88 -17.42
C SER A 322 -26.30 -17.12 -17.63
N GLU A 323 -27.12 -16.22 -17.10
CA GLU A 323 -28.56 -16.21 -17.22
C GLU A 323 -29.01 -14.85 -17.73
N LYS A 324 -29.91 -14.86 -18.71
CA LYS A 324 -30.44 -13.65 -19.34
C LYS A 324 -31.83 -13.37 -18.78
N TYR A 325 -32.04 -12.13 -18.38
CA TYR A 325 -33.29 -11.61 -17.83
C TYR A 325 -33.74 -10.40 -18.66
N GLU A 326 -35.00 -10.00 -18.51
CA GLU A 326 -35.54 -8.76 -19.10
C GLU A 326 -35.31 -8.65 -20.62
N ASN A 327 -35.72 -9.67 -21.37
CA ASN A 327 -35.49 -9.82 -22.82
C ASN A 327 -34.01 -9.72 -23.23
N GLY A 328 -33.10 -10.12 -22.34
CA GLY A 328 -31.66 -10.11 -22.58
C GLY A 328 -30.98 -8.78 -22.25
N ASN A 329 -31.70 -7.78 -21.71
CA ASN A 329 -31.11 -6.52 -21.29
C ASN A 329 -30.42 -6.57 -19.92
N LEU A 330 -30.61 -7.66 -19.18
CA LEU A 330 -29.86 -7.97 -17.97
C LEU A 330 -29.21 -9.34 -18.16
N ILE A 331 -27.89 -9.42 -17.99
CA ILE A 331 -27.16 -10.71 -17.97
C ILE A 331 -26.57 -10.88 -16.59
N VAL A 332 -26.91 -11.95 -15.89
CA VAL A 332 -26.35 -12.28 -14.59
C VAL A 332 -25.42 -13.48 -14.75
N TYR A 333 -24.23 -13.39 -14.18
CA TYR A 333 -23.22 -14.43 -14.18
C TYR A 333 -23.05 -14.92 -12.74
N THR A 334 -23.20 -16.22 -12.53
CA THR A 334 -23.04 -16.88 -11.23
C THR A 334 -21.90 -17.87 -11.31
N TYR A 335 -20.83 -17.62 -10.54
CA TYR A 335 -19.70 -18.53 -10.40
C TYR A 335 -19.68 -19.12 -9.00
N THR A 336 -19.52 -20.44 -8.91
CA THR A 336 -19.53 -21.18 -7.64
C THR A 336 -18.42 -22.23 -7.65
N ASN A 337 -17.63 -22.29 -6.58
CA ASN A 337 -16.74 -23.42 -6.29
C ASN A 337 -16.83 -23.79 -4.79
N ALA A 338 -16.04 -24.77 -4.34
CA ALA A 338 -16.09 -25.27 -2.96
C ALA A 338 -15.86 -24.19 -1.87
N ASN A 339 -15.17 -23.10 -2.21
CA ASN A 339 -14.70 -22.09 -1.25
C ASN A 339 -15.22 -20.67 -1.57
N CYS A 340 -15.80 -20.45 -2.76
CA CYS A 340 -16.09 -19.12 -3.29
C CYS A 340 -17.39 -19.09 -4.10
N PHE A 341 -18.18 -18.04 -3.90
CA PHE A 341 -19.38 -17.73 -4.65
C PHE A 341 -19.33 -16.28 -5.14
N LEU A 342 -19.65 -16.05 -6.42
CA LEU A 342 -19.59 -14.74 -7.07
C LEU A 342 -20.81 -14.55 -7.96
N ILE A 343 -21.50 -13.41 -7.83
CA ILE A 343 -22.51 -12.94 -8.79
C ILE A 343 -22.05 -11.62 -9.39
N MET A 344 -22.11 -11.54 -10.72
CA MET A 344 -21.87 -10.34 -11.51
C MET A 344 -23.04 -10.10 -12.44
N ALA A 345 -23.34 -8.86 -12.80
CA ALA A 345 -24.43 -8.55 -13.71
C ALA A 345 -24.06 -7.45 -14.71
N ASP A 346 -24.48 -7.63 -15.96
CA ASP A 346 -24.44 -6.64 -17.04
C ASP A 346 -25.81 -6.02 -17.21
N ASN A 347 -25.88 -4.70 -17.09
CA ASN A 347 -27.07 -3.94 -17.46
C ASN A 347 -26.87 -3.36 -18.87
N LEU A 348 -27.55 -3.93 -19.85
CA LEU A 348 -27.45 -3.51 -21.25
C LEU A 348 -28.47 -2.44 -21.64
N TYR A 349 -29.35 -2.01 -20.72
CA TYR A 349 -30.22 -0.87 -21.00
C TYR A 349 -29.38 0.37 -21.25
N LYS A 350 -29.83 1.17 -22.24
CA LYS A 350 -29.14 2.39 -22.62
C LYS A 350 -29.21 3.47 -21.54
N TRP A 351 -30.33 3.56 -20.81
CA TRP A 351 -30.61 4.64 -19.86
C TRP A 351 -31.25 4.19 -18.54
N THR A 352 -31.56 2.90 -18.40
CA THR A 352 -32.31 2.38 -17.25
C THR A 352 -31.37 1.80 -16.21
N HIS A 353 -31.45 2.27 -14.97
CA HIS A 353 -30.77 1.63 -13.86
C HIS A 353 -31.56 0.39 -13.45
N ILE A 354 -30.86 -0.73 -13.25
CA ILE A 354 -31.46 -1.96 -12.73
C ILE A 354 -31.10 -2.09 -11.26
N ARG A 355 -31.99 -2.68 -10.48
CA ARG A 355 -31.68 -3.15 -9.15
C ARG A 355 -31.73 -4.67 -9.17
N TYR A 356 -30.69 -5.33 -8.65
CA TYR A 356 -30.67 -6.78 -8.55
C TYR A 356 -30.51 -7.22 -7.09
N ASN A 357 -31.27 -8.21 -6.68
CA ASN A 357 -31.21 -8.80 -5.35
C ASN A 357 -30.75 -10.25 -5.48
N ALA A 358 -29.50 -10.52 -5.12
CA ALA A 358 -28.93 -11.86 -5.11
C ALA A 358 -29.47 -12.63 -3.90
N THR A 359 -30.20 -13.72 -4.15
CA THR A 359 -30.68 -14.63 -3.09
C THR A 359 -29.96 -15.97 -3.25
N LEU A 360 -29.30 -16.44 -2.19
CA LEU A 360 -28.64 -17.75 -2.18
C LEU A 360 -29.59 -18.78 -1.55
N LEU A 361 -29.90 -19.86 -2.28
CA LEU A 361 -30.50 -21.07 -1.72
C LEU A 361 -29.38 -22.11 -1.61
N SER A 362 -29.04 -22.51 -0.38
CA SER A 362 -28.06 -23.57 -0.11
C SER A 362 -28.78 -24.91 0.03
N ASP A 363 -28.33 -25.94 -0.71
CA ASP A 363 -28.81 -27.33 -0.58
C ASP A 363 -28.33 -28.02 0.72
N LYS A 364 -27.44 -27.39 1.48
CA LYS A 364 -27.07 -27.84 2.83
C LYS A 364 -27.95 -27.10 3.84
N GLU A 365 -28.74 -27.83 4.62
CA GLU A 365 -29.56 -27.31 5.71
C GLU A 365 -28.76 -26.32 6.57
N GLY A 366 -29.14 -25.05 6.50
CA GLY A 366 -28.47 -23.94 7.18
C GLY A 366 -28.45 -22.69 6.32
N VAL A 367 -29.30 -21.72 6.66
CA VAL A 367 -29.22 -20.36 6.11
C VAL A 367 -27.96 -19.72 6.67
N TYR A 368 -26.86 -19.74 5.92
CA TYR A 368 -25.64 -19.03 6.31
C TYR A 368 -25.80 -17.54 5.97
N SER A 369 -25.97 -16.72 7.00
CA SER A 369 -25.86 -15.26 6.94
C SER A 369 -24.39 -14.85 6.84
N GLY A 370 -23.83 -14.87 5.64
CA GLY A 370 -22.52 -14.28 5.37
C GLY A 370 -22.59 -12.75 5.48
N SER A 371 -21.72 -12.14 6.27
CA SER A 371 -21.71 -10.68 6.47
C SER A 371 -20.83 -9.97 5.42
N MET A 372 -21.39 -9.65 4.26
CA MET A 372 -21.15 -8.34 3.62
C MET A 372 -22.24 -8.08 2.58
N LEU A 373 -22.89 -6.92 2.73
CA LEU A 373 -24.28 -6.62 2.38
C LEU A 373 -25.25 -7.35 3.32
N LYS A 374 -25.92 -6.59 4.19
CA LYS A 374 -27.17 -7.05 4.78
C LYS A 374 -28.00 -7.71 3.68
N GLN A 375 -28.32 -8.98 3.90
CA GLN A 375 -29.52 -9.66 3.41
C GLN A 375 -30.59 -8.61 3.07
N THR A 376 -31.17 -8.70 1.86
CA THR A 376 -32.26 -7.86 1.32
C THR A 376 -31.89 -6.49 0.72
N SER A 377 -30.65 -6.26 0.33
CA SER A 377 -30.23 -4.98 -0.27
C SER A 377 -30.18 -5.06 -1.80
N TRP A 378 -31.13 -4.43 -2.47
CA TRP A 378 -31.10 -4.22 -3.92
C TRP A 378 -29.81 -3.47 -4.35
N VAL A 379 -28.93 -4.12 -5.12
CA VAL A 379 -27.72 -3.50 -5.65
C VAL A 379 -28.06 -2.76 -6.96
N PRO A 380 -27.84 -1.44 -7.05
CA PRO A 380 -28.06 -0.71 -8.29
C PRO A 380 -26.94 -1.02 -9.29
N ILE A 381 -27.32 -1.36 -10.52
CA ILE A 381 -26.45 -1.58 -11.67
C ILE A 381 -26.77 -0.50 -12.69
N SER A 382 -25.79 0.35 -12.97
CA SER A 382 -25.95 1.50 -13.87
C SER A 382 -26.19 1.06 -15.33
N PRO A 383 -26.83 1.88 -16.17
CA PRO A 383 -27.00 1.56 -17.58
C PRO A 383 -25.65 1.38 -18.27
N ARG A 384 -25.54 0.39 -19.15
CA ARG A 384 -24.30 0.06 -19.90
C ARG A 384 -23.10 -0.31 -19.03
N THR A 385 -23.31 -0.69 -17.78
CA THR A 385 -22.21 -1.11 -16.89
C THR A 385 -22.29 -2.59 -16.52
N ARG A 386 -21.16 -3.08 -16.03
CA ARG A 386 -20.99 -4.39 -15.42
C ARG A 386 -20.67 -4.20 -13.95
N SER A 387 -21.32 -4.96 -13.07
CA SER A 387 -21.11 -4.78 -11.62
C SER A 387 -21.14 -6.12 -10.89
N PHE A 388 -20.29 -6.27 -9.89
CA PHE A 388 -20.43 -7.36 -8.91
C PHE A 388 -21.63 -7.08 -8.01
N VAL A 389 -22.45 -8.11 -7.83
CA VAL A 389 -23.69 -8.02 -7.06
C VAL A 389 -23.62 -8.83 -5.76
N ALA A 390 -22.82 -9.90 -5.72
CA ALA A 390 -22.57 -10.67 -4.50
C ALA A 390 -21.21 -11.38 -4.54
N PHE A 391 -20.62 -11.58 -3.36
CA PHE A 391 -19.42 -12.39 -3.14
C PHE A 391 -19.48 -13.08 -1.76
N LEU A 392 -19.09 -14.34 -1.68
CA LEU A 392 -18.91 -15.08 -0.43
C LEU A 392 -17.60 -15.88 -0.49
N ASN A 393 -16.76 -15.79 0.54
CA ASN A 393 -15.55 -16.60 0.72
C ASN A 393 -15.65 -17.39 2.03
N HIS A 394 -15.31 -18.68 2.00
CA HIS A 394 -15.40 -19.57 3.16
C HIS A 394 -14.20 -19.50 4.13
N ILE A 395 -13.20 -18.64 3.87
CA ILE A 395 -11.98 -18.54 4.68
C ILE A 395 -11.84 -17.13 5.25
N GLU A 396 -12.06 -17.06 6.57
CA GLU A 396 -11.76 -16.02 7.59
C GLU A 396 -11.82 -14.50 7.28
N LEU A 397 -12.48 -13.81 8.21
CA LEU A 397 -12.93 -12.42 8.22
C LEU A 397 -11.84 -11.37 8.45
N GLY A 398 -11.93 -10.24 7.73
CA GLY A 398 -11.32 -8.95 8.09
C GLY A 398 -11.97 -7.77 7.32
N TYR A 399 -12.81 -6.98 7.99
CA TYR A 399 -13.58 -5.84 7.42
C TYR A 399 -12.67 -4.67 6.96
N CYS A 400 -13.05 -3.81 5.99
CA CYS A 400 -13.96 -2.66 6.16
C CYS A 400 -14.21 -1.92 4.83
N LEU A 401 -15.46 -1.54 4.47
CA LEU A 401 -15.75 -0.48 3.47
C LEU A 401 -17.00 0.32 3.84
N SER A 402 -16.86 1.65 3.87
CA SER A 402 -17.90 2.62 4.27
C SER A 402 -18.81 3.04 3.10
N SER A 403 -20.07 3.36 3.44
CA SER A 403 -21.22 3.45 2.53
C SER A 403 -21.26 4.67 1.59
N TRP A 404 -20.31 5.60 1.69
CA TRP A 404 -20.27 6.80 0.85
C TRP A 404 -19.50 6.57 -0.47
N PHE A 405 -18.57 5.62 -0.48
CA PHE A 405 -17.66 5.35 -1.60
C PHE A 405 -18.36 4.68 -2.80
N MET A 406 -19.39 3.88 -2.55
CA MET A 406 -20.16 3.18 -3.59
C MET A 406 -21.00 4.12 -4.47
N LYS A 407 -21.27 5.36 -4.04
CA LYS A 407 -22.03 6.35 -4.84
C LYS A 407 -21.19 7.06 -5.91
N TRP A 408 -19.86 6.99 -5.80
CA TRP A 408 -18.93 7.66 -6.73
C TRP A 408 -18.48 6.75 -7.89
N LEU A 409 -18.35 5.44 -7.65
CA LEU A 409 -17.93 4.43 -8.64
C LEU A 409 -18.82 4.33 -9.88
N ASN A 410 -20.09 4.69 -9.78
CA ASN A 410 -21.04 4.64 -10.91
C ASN A 410 -20.77 5.68 -12.01
N TRP A 411 -19.87 6.66 -11.79
CA TRP A 411 -19.65 7.74 -12.76
C TRP A 411 -18.48 7.52 -13.73
N ILE A 412 -17.54 6.61 -13.44
CA ILE A 412 -16.24 6.54 -14.15
C ILE A 412 -16.16 5.42 -15.21
N ASP A 413 -17.05 4.43 -15.16
CA ASP A 413 -17.01 3.21 -15.97
C ASP A 413 -17.25 3.40 -17.49
N ALA A 414 -17.46 4.64 -17.94
CA ALA A 414 -17.89 4.97 -19.30
C ALA A 414 -16.76 5.22 -20.31
N SER A 415 -15.46 5.05 -19.97
CA SER A 415 -14.40 5.47 -20.90
C SER A 415 -13.13 4.59 -20.93
N ILE A 416 -13.11 3.72 -21.95
CA ILE A 416 -11.97 3.46 -22.86
C ILE A 416 -11.12 2.19 -22.58
N PHE A 417 -11.35 1.20 -23.44
CA PHE A 417 -10.56 -0.03 -23.65
C PHE A 417 -9.24 0.22 -24.42
N SER A 418 -8.13 -0.39 -23.98
CA SER A 418 -7.15 -1.17 -24.77
C SER A 418 -5.84 -1.38 -23.97
N GLU A 419 -5.35 -2.62 -23.95
CA GLU A 419 -4.49 -3.15 -22.85
C GLU A 419 -3.03 -3.43 -23.25
N ASN A 420 -2.11 -3.13 -22.33
CA ASN A 420 -0.72 -3.58 -22.23
C ASN A 420 -0.34 -3.51 -20.72
N PHE A 421 0.12 -4.61 -20.07
CA PHE A 421 0.32 -4.72 -18.59
C PHE A 421 1.77 -4.47 -18.13
N GLU A 422 2.20 -4.74 -16.87
CA GLU A 422 3.60 -4.77 -16.32
C GLU A 422 3.70 -5.16 -14.82
N LEU A 423 4.37 -6.30 -14.47
CA LEU A 423 4.52 -6.93 -13.12
C LEU A 423 5.90 -6.74 -12.43
N ALA A 424 5.96 -6.40 -11.12
CA ALA A 424 7.16 -6.49 -10.23
C ALA A 424 7.01 -7.54 -9.09
N ILE A 425 8.10 -8.01 -8.45
CA ILE A 425 8.12 -8.96 -7.32
C ILE A 425 9.12 -8.46 -6.24
N SER A 426 8.99 -8.89 -4.98
CA SER A 426 10.06 -8.82 -3.96
C SER A 426 10.31 -10.25 -3.44
N ILE A 427 11.58 -10.63 -3.18
CA ILE A 427 11.95 -11.99 -2.73
C ILE A 427 12.51 -11.93 -1.30
#